data_AF-A0A3N5Z923-F1
#
_entry.id   AF-A0A3N5Z923-F1
#
_cell.length_a   1.000
_cell.length_b   1.000
_cell.length_c   1.000
_cell.angle_alpha   90.00
_cell.angle_beta   90.00
_cell.angle_gamma   90.00
#
_symmetry.space_group_name_H-M   'P 1'
#
loop_
_entity.id
_entity.type
_entity.pdbx_description
1 polymer ?
#
loop_
_entity_poly.entity_id
_entity_poly.type
_entity_poly.pdbx_seq_one_letter_code
_entity_poly.pdbx_strand_id
1 'polypeptide(L)'
;MPPILVIGSVAYDTVKTPFGEASEALGGSATYFSVSASFFARVSLVAAVGRDFKEEDWRFLEGRNIDLCGLERADGRTFRWAGEYGYDLNDARTLDTQLNVLADFRPKLMDAHRAMEFVFLGNLDPKIQREVLGQVRKPRLVACDTMNYWINGHFNSLLETLKFVDILIINDAEARQLTRESNLIRA
;
A
#
# COMPACT_ATOMS: atom_id res chain seq x y z
N MET A 1 -8.79 8.76 18.96
CA MET A 1 -8.94 9.11 17.54
C MET A 1 -9.77 8.01 16.87
N PRO A 2 -10.65 8.30 15.90
CA PRO A 2 -11.38 7.27 15.15
C PRO A 2 -10.40 6.28 14.48
N PRO A 3 -10.76 4.99 14.36
CA PRO A 3 -9.93 4.01 13.68
C PRO A 3 -9.81 4.29 12.17
N ILE A 4 -8.69 3.84 11.59
CA ILE A 4 -8.40 4.00 10.16
C ILE A 4 -8.38 2.63 9.50
N LEU A 5 -9.16 2.46 8.43
CA LEU A 5 -9.06 1.30 7.55
C LEU A 5 -7.93 1.54 6.55
N VAL A 6 -6.98 0.62 6.45
CA VAL A 6 -5.94 0.66 5.42
C VAL A 6 -6.00 -0.58 4.55
N ILE A 7 -5.86 -0.36 3.24
CA ILE A 7 -5.51 -1.39 2.27
C ILE A 7 -4.19 -1.01 1.60
N GLY A 8 -3.39 -2.01 1.25
CA GLY A 8 -2.17 -1.85 0.47
C GLY A 8 -1.35 -3.14 0.50
N SER A 9 -0.10 -3.05 0.07
CA SER A 9 0.80 -4.20 0.08
C SER A 9 1.38 -4.47 1.47
N VAL A 10 1.52 -5.74 1.82
CA VAL A 10 2.40 -6.25 2.88
C VAL A 10 3.41 -7.15 2.17
N ALA A 11 4.70 -6.86 2.35
CA ALA A 11 5.76 -7.35 1.48
C ALA A 11 6.95 -7.88 2.25
N TYR A 12 7.80 -8.61 1.52
CA TYR A 12 9.23 -8.65 1.82
C TYR A 12 10.01 -7.98 0.71
N ASP A 13 10.84 -7.01 1.09
CA ASP A 13 11.58 -6.16 0.19
C ASP A 13 13.08 -6.50 0.25
N THR A 14 13.73 -6.50 -0.91
CA THR A 14 15.18 -6.50 -1.01
C THR A 14 15.64 -5.13 -1.48
N VAL A 15 16.32 -4.39 -0.60
CA VAL A 15 16.73 -3.01 -0.82
C VAL A 15 18.25 -2.91 -0.84
N LYS A 16 18.77 -2.42 -1.96
CA LYS A 16 20.20 -2.18 -2.15
C LYS A 16 20.50 -0.69 -2.21
N THR A 17 21.60 -0.29 -1.62
CA THR A 17 22.18 1.05 -1.70
C THR A 17 23.65 0.94 -2.08
N PRO A 18 24.35 2.06 -2.39
CA PRO A 18 25.80 2.03 -2.57
C PRO A 18 26.58 1.62 -1.31
N PHE A 19 25.91 1.57 -0.15
CA PHE A 19 26.54 1.38 1.17
C PHE A 19 26.19 0.03 1.82
N GLY A 20 25.29 -0.75 1.22
CA GLY A 20 24.86 -2.03 1.77
C GLY A 20 23.53 -2.51 1.19
N GLU A 21 23.11 -3.68 1.65
CA GLU A 21 21.89 -4.35 1.21
C GLU A 21 21.15 -4.94 2.41
N ALA A 22 19.82 -4.85 2.38
CA ALA A 22 18.93 -5.60 3.24
C ALA A 22 18.03 -6.47 2.37
N SER A 23 18.04 -7.78 2.60
CA SER A 23 17.25 -8.74 1.82
C SER A 23 16.11 -9.32 2.65
N GLU A 24 14.95 -9.54 2.02
CA GLU A 24 13.75 -10.09 2.66
C GLU A 24 13.32 -9.34 3.94
N ALA A 25 13.44 -8.00 3.92
CA ALA A 25 13.03 -7.12 5.00
C ALA A 25 11.52 -6.88 4.95
N LEU A 26 10.85 -6.84 6.11
CA LEU A 26 9.42 -6.54 6.17
C LEU A 26 9.14 -5.15 5.56
N GLY A 27 8.23 -5.11 4.60
CA GLY A 27 7.91 -3.89 3.86
C GLY A 27 6.47 -3.87 3.36
N GLY A 28 6.26 -3.15 2.27
CA GLY A 28 4.93 -2.90 1.69
C GLY A 28 4.24 -1.64 2.25
N SER A 29 3.45 -0.99 1.40
CA SER A 29 2.85 0.31 1.67
C SER A 29 1.95 0.31 2.90
N ALA A 30 1.11 -0.71 3.04
CA ALA A 30 0.21 -0.84 4.17
C ALA A 30 0.96 -1.13 5.48
N THR A 31 2.09 -1.82 5.42
CA THR A 31 2.96 -2.03 6.60
C THR A 31 3.49 -0.70 7.11
N TYR A 32 4.13 0.10 6.25
CA TYR A 32 4.69 1.40 6.63
C TYR A 32 3.61 2.36 7.16
N PHE A 33 2.49 2.46 6.45
CA PHE A 33 1.36 3.28 6.89
C PHE A 33 0.83 2.82 8.25
N SER A 34 0.57 1.51 8.42
CA SER A 34 -0.02 0.98 9.65
C SER A 34 0.87 1.22 10.85
N VAL A 35 2.18 1.01 10.72
CA VAL A 35 3.15 1.23 11.79
C VAL A 35 3.24 2.72 12.15
N SER A 36 3.23 3.62 11.16
CA SER A 36 3.28 5.07 11.42
C SER A 36 1.97 5.58 12.05
N ALA A 37 0.83 5.21 11.48
CA ALA A 37 -0.48 5.65 11.94
C ALA A 37 -0.84 5.09 13.32
N SER A 38 -0.30 3.93 13.73
CA SER A 38 -0.62 3.32 15.03
C SER A 38 -0.14 4.13 16.23
N PHE A 39 0.80 5.07 16.03
CA PHE A 39 1.18 6.05 17.06
C PHE A 39 0.07 7.07 17.36
N PHE A 40 -0.91 7.23 16.47
CA PHE A 40 -1.94 8.28 16.55
C PHE A 40 -3.37 7.72 16.62
N ALA A 41 -3.64 6.60 15.95
CA ALA A 41 -4.95 5.98 15.88
C ALA A 41 -4.86 4.46 15.81
N ARG A 42 -5.95 3.76 16.16
CA ARG A 42 -6.04 2.33 15.88
C ARG A 42 -6.15 2.12 14.36
N VAL A 43 -5.38 1.19 13.83
CA VAL A 43 -5.37 0.86 12.40
C VAL A 43 -6.01 -0.52 12.21
N SER A 44 -6.82 -0.67 11.17
CA SER A 44 -7.38 -1.94 10.72
C SER A 44 -6.83 -2.24 9.33
N LEU A 45 -5.99 -3.28 9.25
CA LEU A 45 -5.24 -3.65 8.06
C LEU A 45 -6.00 -4.70 7.24
N VAL A 46 -6.22 -4.39 5.96
CA VAL A 46 -6.74 -5.32 4.96
C VAL A 46 -5.69 -5.54 3.88
N ALA A 47 -5.13 -6.74 3.83
CA ALA A 47 -4.12 -7.15 2.85
C ALA A 47 -4.08 -8.69 2.75
N ALA A 48 -3.24 -9.22 1.86
CA ALA A 48 -2.96 -10.64 1.78
C ALA A 48 -1.45 -10.92 1.85
N VAL A 49 -1.10 -11.97 2.58
CA VAL A 49 0.25 -12.52 2.70
C VAL A 49 0.25 -14.01 2.37
N GLY A 50 1.40 -14.53 1.96
CA GLY A 50 1.56 -15.95 1.66
C GLY A 50 1.81 -16.80 2.89
N ARG A 51 1.95 -18.11 2.67
CA ARG A 51 2.32 -19.07 3.72
C ARG A 51 3.74 -18.85 4.27
N ASP A 52 4.57 -18.17 3.49
CA ASP A 52 5.95 -17.78 3.81
C ASP A 52 6.06 -16.54 4.71
N PHE A 53 4.96 -15.85 5.02
CA PHE A 53 4.99 -14.71 5.93
C PHE A 53 5.44 -15.15 7.31
N LYS A 54 6.46 -14.51 7.89
CA LYS A 54 7.07 -14.96 9.14
C LYS A 54 6.17 -14.62 10.33
N GLU A 55 6.09 -15.53 11.28
CA GLU A 55 5.33 -15.35 12.53
C GLU A 55 5.85 -14.16 13.37
N GLU A 56 7.14 -13.88 13.31
CA GLU A 56 7.75 -12.73 13.99
C GLU A 56 7.21 -11.40 13.47
N ASP A 57 7.01 -11.27 12.15
CA ASP A 57 6.47 -10.07 11.53
C ASP A 57 4.98 -9.91 11.80
N TRP A 58 4.24 -11.03 11.85
CA TRP A 58 2.85 -11.03 12.30
C TRP A 58 2.72 -10.46 13.72
N ARG A 59 3.51 -10.99 14.66
CA ARG A 59 3.53 -10.53 16.07
C ARG A 59 4.02 -9.08 16.19
N PHE A 60 4.97 -8.67 15.36
CA PHE A 60 5.46 -7.29 15.31
C PHE A 60 4.35 -6.30 14.97
N LEU A 61 3.48 -6.63 14.01
CA LEU A 61 2.35 -5.79 13.63
C LEU A 61 1.27 -5.80 14.72
N GLU A 62 0.92 -6.97 15.25
CA GLU A 62 -0.04 -7.11 16.35
C GLU A 62 0.38 -6.31 17.59
N GLY A 63 1.67 -6.39 17.96
CA GLY A 63 2.27 -5.65 19.07
C GLY A 63 2.25 -4.13 18.92
N ARG A 64 1.88 -3.60 17.75
CA ARG A 64 1.72 -2.16 17.47
C ARG A 64 0.27 -1.68 17.52
N ASN A 65 -0.64 -2.48 18.10
CA ASN A 65 -2.06 -2.16 18.17
C ASN A 65 -2.70 -2.00 16.76
N ILE A 66 -2.19 -2.75 15.79
CA ILE A 66 -2.74 -2.89 14.45
C ILE A 66 -3.68 -4.09 14.46
N ASP A 67 -4.92 -3.88 14.03
CA ASP A 67 -5.92 -4.92 13.90
C ASP A 67 -5.70 -5.70 12.60
N LEU A 68 -5.31 -6.96 12.74
CA LEU A 68 -4.95 -7.88 11.65
C LEU A 68 -6.11 -8.79 11.22
N CYS A 69 -7.34 -8.56 11.70
CA CYS A 69 -8.47 -9.42 11.33
C CYS A 69 -8.80 -9.38 9.81
N GLY A 70 -8.35 -8.35 9.10
CA GLY A 70 -8.41 -8.25 7.64
C GLY A 70 -7.16 -8.73 6.89
N LEU A 71 -6.12 -9.22 7.59
CA LEU A 71 -4.92 -9.76 6.98
C LEU A 71 -5.12 -11.23 6.64
N GLU A 72 -5.30 -11.52 5.35
CA GLU A 72 -5.52 -12.88 4.86
C GLU A 72 -4.20 -13.62 4.66
N ARG A 73 -4.15 -14.87 5.10
CA ARG A 73 -3.05 -15.78 4.74
C ARG A 73 -3.51 -16.71 3.63
N ALA A 74 -3.02 -16.45 2.42
CA ALA A 74 -3.40 -17.15 1.19
C ALA A 74 -2.38 -18.23 0.79
N ASP A 75 -2.82 -19.14 -0.07
CA ASP A 75 -1.97 -20.17 -0.66
C ASP A 75 -1.05 -19.55 -1.71
N GLY A 76 0.25 -19.45 -1.37
CA GLY A 76 1.25 -18.85 -2.24
C GLY A 76 2.36 -18.17 -1.44
N ARG A 77 3.13 -17.32 -2.12
CA ARG A 77 4.19 -16.49 -1.52
C ARG A 77 3.70 -15.08 -1.25
N THR A 78 4.25 -14.42 -0.25
CA THR A 78 3.98 -13.01 0.05
C THR A 78 4.53 -12.14 -1.08
N PHE A 79 3.94 -10.97 -1.31
CA PHE A 79 4.44 -10.01 -2.29
C PHE A 79 5.95 -9.74 -2.09
N ARG A 80 6.69 -9.63 -3.19
CA ARG A 80 8.12 -9.31 -3.19
C ARG A 80 8.42 -8.13 -4.08
N TRP A 81 9.22 -7.22 -3.58
CA TRP A 81 9.78 -6.13 -4.36
C TRP A 81 11.30 -6.06 -4.16
N ALA A 82 12.03 -5.79 -5.22
CA ALA A 82 13.47 -5.52 -5.14
C ALA A 82 13.75 -4.15 -5.74
N GLY A 83 14.50 -3.33 -4.99
CA GLY A 83 14.83 -1.97 -5.37
C GLY A 83 16.27 -1.61 -5.07
N GLU A 84 16.82 -0.71 -5.89
CA GLU A 84 18.16 -0.17 -5.71
C GLU A 84 18.14 1.35 -5.73
N TYR A 85 18.78 1.97 -4.74
CA TYR A 85 19.01 3.40 -4.67
C TYR A 85 20.37 3.78 -5.26
N GLY A 86 20.44 4.94 -5.90
CA GLY A 86 21.68 5.59 -6.31
C GLY A 86 22.39 6.30 -5.16
N TYR A 87 23.44 7.07 -5.48
CA TYR A 87 24.16 7.90 -4.49
C TYR A 87 23.38 9.13 -4.02
N ASP A 88 22.34 9.51 -4.75
CA ASP A 88 21.38 10.54 -4.36
C ASP A 88 20.42 10.07 -3.25
N LEU A 89 20.29 8.74 -3.07
CA LEU A 89 19.47 8.08 -2.04
C LEU A 89 18.01 8.57 -2.01
N ASN A 90 17.47 8.96 -3.18
CA ASN A 90 16.11 9.46 -3.32
C ASN A 90 15.27 8.54 -4.19
N ASP A 91 15.62 8.43 -5.47
CA ASP A 91 14.84 7.63 -6.40
C ASP A 91 15.26 6.15 -6.36
N ALA A 92 14.29 5.28 -6.09
CA ALA A 92 14.50 3.84 -6.16
C ALA A 92 14.29 3.33 -7.59
N ARG A 93 15.28 2.62 -8.12
CA ARG A 93 15.09 1.80 -9.32
C ARG A 93 14.50 0.45 -8.92
N THR A 94 13.28 0.17 -9.39
CA THR A 94 12.69 -1.17 -9.26
C THR A 94 13.45 -2.16 -10.13
N LEU A 95 13.96 -3.22 -9.50
CA LEU A 95 14.69 -4.32 -10.15
C LEU A 95 13.79 -5.52 -10.41
N ASP A 96 12.89 -5.82 -9.47
CA ASP A 96 11.94 -6.93 -9.57
C ASP A 96 10.64 -6.61 -8.82
N THR A 97 9.54 -7.17 -9.29
CA THR A 97 8.22 -7.07 -8.66
C THR A 97 7.44 -8.35 -8.88
N GLN A 98 7.17 -9.06 -7.80
CA GLN A 98 6.42 -10.32 -7.83
C GLN A 98 5.12 -10.13 -7.05
N LEU A 99 4.02 -9.94 -7.79
CA LEU A 99 2.69 -9.76 -7.21
C LEU A 99 2.30 -10.91 -6.26
N ASN A 100 2.67 -12.15 -6.62
CA ASN A 100 2.36 -13.36 -5.86
C ASN A 100 0.88 -13.38 -5.39
N VAL A 101 0.60 -13.61 -4.10
CA VAL A 101 -0.79 -13.65 -3.58
C VAL A 101 -1.60 -12.37 -3.84
N LEU A 102 -0.95 -11.22 -4.10
CA LEU A 102 -1.67 -9.99 -4.45
C LEU A 102 -2.27 -10.02 -5.86
N ALA A 103 -1.80 -10.89 -6.77
CA ALA A 103 -2.34 -10.98 -8.13
C ALA A 103 -3.82 -11.42 -8.13
N ASP A 104 -4.15 -12.38 -7.28
CA ASP A 104 -5.49 -12.96 -7.15
C ASP A 104 -6.27 -12.40 -5.95
N PHE A 105 -5.71 -11.41 -5.26
CA PHE A 105 -6.32 -10.86 -4.06
C PHE A 105 -7.66 -10.18 -4.38
N ARG A 106 -8.72 -10.64 -3.72
CA ARG A 106 -10.09 -10.13 -3.82
C ARG A 106 -10.66 -9.90 -2.41
N PRO A 107 -10.24 -8.80 -1.74
CA PRO A 107 -10.59 -8.53 -0.35
C PRO A 107 -12.11 -8.42 -0.15
N LYS A 108 -12.61 -9.16 0.85
CA LYS A 108 -13.98 -9.02 1.35
C LYS A 108 -13.95 -8.36 2.72
N LEU A 109 -14.48 -7.14 2.80
CA LEU A 109 -14.55 -6.41 4.05
C LEU A 109 -15.57 -7.05 5.00
N MET A 110 -15.18 -7.21 6.26
CA MET A 110 -16.08 -7.52 7.37
C MET A 110 -16.93 -6.32 7.75
N ASP A 111 -18.06 -6.54 8.44
CA ASP A 111 -18.96 -5.44 8.81
C ASP A 111 -18.29 -4.34 9.63
N ALA A 112 -17.33 -4.69 10.50
CA ALA A 112 -16.52 -3.72 11.24
C ALA A 112 -15.73 -2.80 10.29
N HIS A 113 -15.09 -3.35 9.25
CA HIS A 113 -14.37 -2.58 8.24
C HIS A 113 -15.31 -1.68 7.43
N ARG A 114 -16.48 -2.20 7.04
CA ARG A 114 -17.45 -1.46 6.20
C ARG A 114 -18.03 -0.23 6.90
N ALA A 115 -17.99 -0.19 8.23
CA ALA A 115 -18.46 0.93 9.03
C ALA A 115 -17.38 2.01 9.27
N MET A 116 -16.14 1.80 8.81
CA MET A 116 -15.04 2.75 9.00
C MET A 116 -15.27 4.03 8.19
N GLU A 117 -14.96 5.18 8.80
CA GLU A 117 -15.15 6.50 8.19
C GLU A 117 -13.86 7.05 7.58
N PHE A 118 -12.69 6.57 8.01
CA PHE A 118 -11.39 7.00 7.50
C PHE A 118 -10.73 5.85 6.75
N VAL A 119 -10.41 6.07 5.48
CA VAL A 119 -9.85 5.04 4.60
C VAL A 119 -8.54 5.53 4.01
N PHE A 120 -7.51 4.71 4.11
CA PHE A 120 -6.25 4.89 3.40
C PHE A 120 -6.11 3.80 2.33
N LEU A 121 -6.13 4.23 1.08
CA LEU A 121 -5.87 3.40 -0.09
C LEU A 121 -4.36 3.44 -0.38
N GLY A 122 -3.61 2.64 0.35
CA GLY A 122 -2.18 2.46 0.12
C GLY A 122 -1.89 1.76 -1.21
N ASN A 123 -0.64 1.90 -1.64
CA ASN A 123 -0.17 1.56 -2.97
C ASN A 123 -0.46 0.09 -3.29
N LEU A 124 -1.36 -0.12 -4.25
CA LEU A 124 -1.87 -1.39 -4.74
C LEU A 124 -2.52 -1.15 -6.11
N ASP A 125 -2.93 -2.22 -6.80
CA ASP A 125 -3.73 -2.11 -8.02
C ASP A 125 -4.92 -1.16 -7.81
N PRO A 126 -5.06 -0.08 -8.62
CA PRO A 126 -6.13 0.90 -8.47
C PRO A 126 -7.53 0.28 -8.55
N LYS A 127 -7.69 -0.83 -9.28
CA LYS A 127 -8.95 -1.57 -9.33
C LYS A 127 -9.29 -2.17 -7.97
N ILE A 128 -8.32 -2.79 -7.30
CA ILE A 128 -8.52 -3.35 -5.96
C ILE A 128 -8.79 -2.22 -4.95
N GLN A 129 -8.07 -1.10 -5.05
CA GLN A 129 -8.33 0.09 -4.23
C GLN A 129 -9.80 0.53 -4.34
N ARG A 130 -10.35 0.67 -5.56
CA ARG A 130 -11.76 0.99 -5.78
C ARG A 130 -12.72 -0.08 -5.29
N GLU A 131 -12.42 -1.36 -5.53
CA GLU A 131 -13.28 -2.48 -5.11
C GLU A 131 -13.43 -2.53 -3.58
N VAL A 132 -12.38 -2.19 -2.83
CA VAL A 132 -12.44 -2.07 -1.38
C VAL A 132 -13.19 -0.82 -0.95
N LEU A 133 -12.90 0.33 -1.54
CA LEU A 133 -13.61 1.56 -1.22
C LEU A 133 -15.13 1.41 -1.43
N GLY A 134 -15.55 0.74 -2.51
CA GLY A 134 -16.96 0.49 -2.81
C GLY A 134 -17.68 -0.41 -1.79
N GLN A 135 -16.96 -1.11 -0.92
CA GLN A 135 -17.53 -1.90 0.17
C GLN A 135 -17.74 -1.07 1.46
N VAL A 136 -17.11 0.11 1.57
CA VAL A 136 -17.24 1.00 2.74
C VAL A 136 -18.52 1.82 2.62
N ARG A 137 -19.33 1.86 3.69
CA ARG A 137 -20.70 2.39 3.62
C ARG A 137 -20.77 3.92 3.50
N LYS A 138 -19.93 4.64 4.24
CA LYS A 138 -19.94 6.11 4.30
C LYS A 138 -18.58 6.66 4.74
N PRO A 139 -17.55 6.58 3.87
CA PRO A 139 -16.28 7.20 4.20
C PRO A 139 -16.47 8.72 4.34
N ARG A 140 -15.86 9.29 5.38
CA ARG A 140 -15.75 10.74 5.61
C ARG A 140 -14.49 11.34 5.00
N LEU A 141 -13.43 10.53 4.90
CA LEU A 141 -12.18 10.93 4.28
C LEU A 141 -11.50 9.71 3.65
N VAL A 142 -11.11 9.85 2.39
CA VAL A 142 -10.38 8.86 1.60
C VAL A 142 -9.05 9.48 1.18
N ALA A 143 -7.96 8.98 1.75
CA ALA A 143 -6.61 9.29 1.31
C ALA A 143 -6.06 8.12 0.47
N CYS A 144 -5.22 8.42 -0.51
CA CYS A 144 -4.67 7.45 -1.44
C CYS A 144 -3.22 7.79 -1.77
N ASP A 145 -2.39 6.76 -1.90
CA ASP A 145 -1.11 6.85 -2.59
C ASP A 145 -1.05 5.83 -3.74
N THR A 146 -0.04 5.96 -4.58
CA THR A 146 0.18 5.08 -5.73
C THR A 146 1.68 4.93 -6.00
N MET A 147 2.05 4.35 -7.14
CA MET A 147 3.44 4.32 -7.58
C MET A 147 3.53 4.40 -9.10
N ASN A 148 4.73 4.73 -9.59
CA ASN A 148 5.10 4.73 -11.01
C ASN A 148 4.63 3.50 -11.80
N TYR A 149 4.64 2.30 -11.21
CA TYR A 149 4.17 1.05 -11.81
C TYR A 149 2.68 1.12 -12.21
N TRP A 150 1.81 1.61 -11.32
CA TRP A 150 0.37 1.75 -11.60
C TRP A 150 0.08 2.94 -12.51
N ILE A 151 0.82 4.04 -12.37
CA ILE A 151 0.71 5.21 -13.25
C ILE A 151 1.01 4.80 -14.70
N ASN A 152 2.04 3.97 -14.94
CA ASN A 152 2.38 3.50 -16.28
C ASN A 152 1.44 2.39 -16.79
N GLY A 153 1.22 1.34 -15.99
CA GLY A 153 0.54 0.13 -16.45
C GLY A 153 -0.98 0.20 -16.40
N HIS A 154 -1.54 1.04 -15.51
CA HIS A 154 -2.96 1.05 -15.19
C HIS A 154 -3.55 2.47 -15.13
N PHE A 155 -2.99 3.40 -15.91
CA PHE A 155 -3.31 4.83 -15.90
C PHE A 155 -4.82 5.14 -15.86
N ASN A 156 -5.60 4.56 -16.78
CA ASN A 156 -7.05 4.80 -16.82
C ASN A 156 -7.76 4.27 -15.56
N SER A 157 -7.34 3.12 -15.04
CA SER A 157 -7.88 2.58 -13.78
C SER A 157 -7.51 3.51 -12.62
N LEU A 158 -6.28 4.03 -12.58
CA LEU A 158 -5.88 5.00 -11.57
C LEU A 158 -6.76 6.25 -11.63
N LEU A 159 -6.98 6.84 -12.81
CA LEU A 159 -7.85 8.02 -12.95
C LEU A 159 -9.29 7.77 -12.48
N GLU A 160 -9.86 6.59 -12.76
CA GLU A 160 -11.18 6.23 -12.21
C GLU A 160 -11.18 6.11 -10.68
N THR A 161 -10.05 5.73 -10.08
CA THR A 161 -9.90 5.64 -8.62
C THR A 161 -9.85 7.01 -7.98
N LEU A 162 -9.07 7.92 -8.58
CA LEU A 162 -8.85 9.26 -8.07
C LEU A 162 -10.13 10.10 -7.99
N LYS A 163 -11.18 9.76 -8.76
CA LYS A 163 -12.50 10.41 -8.66
C LYS A 163 -13.18 10.25 -7.30
N PHE A 164 -12.74 9.27 -6.50
CA PHE A 164 -13.30 8.96 -5.18
C PHE A 164 -12.35 9.27 -4.02
N VAL A 165 -11.23 9.95 -4.32
CA VAL A 165 -10.16 10.25 -3.36
C VAL A 165 -10.25 11.72 -2.97
N ASP A 166 -10.21 12.00 -1.67
CA ASP A 166 -10.18 13.36 -1.14
C ASP A 166 -8.74 13.91 -1.06
N ILE A 167 -7.77 13.04 -0.76
CA ILE A 167 -6.35 13.39 -0.61
C ILE A 167 -5.49 12.40 -1.39
N LEU A 168 -4.78 12.89 -2.40
CA LEU A 168 -3.76 12.13 -3.12
C LEU A 168 -2.37 12.48 -2.58
N ILE A 169 -1.58 11.46 -2.22
CA ILE A 169 -0.21 11.58 -1.75
C ILE A 169 0.70 10.92 -2.78
N ILE A 170 1.54 11.72 -3.44
CA ILE A 170 2.51 11.29 -4.44
C ILE A 170 3.77 12.13 -4.32
N ASN A 171 4.91 11.58 -4.74
CA ASN A 171 6.15 12.34 -4.85
C ASN A 171 6.18 13.20 -6.13
N ASP A 172 7.21 14.02 -6.28
CA ASP A 172 7.34 14.94 -7.41
C ASP A 172 7.58 14.22 -8.75
N ALA A 173 8.24 13.06 -8.75
CA ALA A 173 8.39 12.25 -9.95
C ALA A 173 7.04 11.68 -10.43
N GLU A 174 6.24 11.14 -9.51
CA GLU A 174 4.90 10.62 -9.75
C GLU A 174 3.93 11.73 -10.18
N ALA A 175 4.00 12.92 -9.58
CA ALA A 175 3.19 14.07 -9.98
C ALA A 175 3.46 14.46 -11.43
N ARG A 176 4.73 14.57 -11.84
CA ARG A 176 5.09 14.84 -13.23
C ARG A 176 4.67 13.72 -14.17
N GLN A 177 4.76 12.47 -13.73
CA GLN A 177 4.37 11.31 -14.52
C GLN A 177 2.86 11.25 -14.75
N LEU A 178 2.06 11.51 -13.71
CA LEU A 178 0.60 11.48 -13.74
C LEU A 178 0.04 12.58 -14.64
N THR A 179 0.64 13.76 -14.58
CA THR A 179 0.15 14.99 -15.25
C THR A 179 0.78 15.19 -16.63
N ARG A 180 1.93 14.55 -16.86
CA ARG A 180 2.80 14.76 -18.03
C ARG A 180 3.35 16.19 -18.13
N GLU A 181 3.34 16.92 -17.01
CA GLU A 181 3.88 18.27 -16.89
C GLU A 181 5.19 18.24 -16.10
N SER A 182 6.20 18.99 -16.55
CA SER A 182 7.49 19.07 -15.84
C SER A 182 7.47 20.07 -14.68
N ASN A 183 6.55 21.04 -14.73
CA ASN A 183 6.40 22.10 -13.73
C ASN A 183 5.39 21.70 -12.66
N LEU A 184 5.84 21.56 -11.41
CA LEU A 184 5.00 21.14 -10.29
C LEU A 184 3.86 22.11 -9.93
N ILE A 185 3.94 23.38 -10.31
CA ILE A 185 2.85 24.34 -10.10
C ILE A 185 1.71 24.09 -11.10
N ARG A 186 2.03 23.48 -12.26
CA ARG A 186 1.05 23.12 -13.29
C ARG A 186 0.58 21.67 -13.20
N ALA A 187 1.42 20.80 -12.65
CA ALA A 187 1.12 19.41 -12.36
C ALA A 187 -0.02 19.31 -11.33
#